data_AF-A0A8T3Z3Y4-F1
#
_entry.id   AF-A0A8T3Z3Y4-F1
#
_cell.length_a   1.000
_cell.length_b   1.000
_cell.length_c   1.000
_cell.angle_alpha   90.00
_cell.angle_beta   90.00
_cell.angle_gamma   90.00
#
_symmetry.space_group_name_H-M   'P 1'
#
loop_
_entity.id
_entity.type
_entity.pdbx_description
1 polymer ?
#
loop_
_entity_poly.entity_id
_entity_poly.type
_entity_poly.pdbx_seq_one_letter_code
_entity_poly.pdbx_strand_id
1 'polypeptide(L)' 'QKAEFNKRTVVDFDEECNQAHEYEELGRKIIENENFIIPDPMTMEELEELVVKYGVMD' A
#
# COMPACT_ATOMS: atom_id res chain seq x y z
N GLN A 1 14.74 3.25 -1.83
CA GLN A 1 15.40 4.13 -0.83
C GLN A 1 16.30 5.22 -1.42
N LYS A 2 16.78 5.16 -2.69
CA LYS A 2 17.64 6.23 -3.26
C LYS A 2 17.00 7.63 -3.22
N ALA A 3 15.69 7.75 -3.48
CA ALA A 3 14.97 9.02 -3.40
C ALA A 3 14.94 9.61 -1.98
N GLU A 4 14.72 8.76 -0.96
CA GLU A 4 14.69 9.16 0.46
C GLU A 4 16.05 9.70 0.93
N PHE A 5 17.17 9.04 0.54
CA PHE A 5 18.51 9.55 0.81
C PHE A 5 18.76 10.94 0.19
N ASN A 6 18.12 11.23 -0.94
CA ASN A 6 18.18 12.53 -1.61
C ASN A 6 17.12 13.51 -1.11
N LYS A 7 16.36 13.16 -0.04
CA LYS A 7 15.26 13.96 0.53
C LYS A 7 14.24 14.42 -0.50
N ARG A 8 14.03 13.60 -1.54
CA ARG A 8 13.05 13.81 -2.61
C ARG A 8 12.01 12.71 -2.59
N THR A 9 10.82 12.99 -3.11
CA THR A 9 9.86 11.94 -3.41
C THR A 9 10.40 11.06 -4.55
N VAL A 10 9.92 9.84 -4.68
CA VAL A 10 10.35 8.94 -5.77
C VAL A 10 10.01 9.56 -7.13
N VAL A 11 8.82 10.17 -7.24
CA VAL A 11 8.36 10.87 -8.45
C VAL A 11 9.28 12.06 -8.80
N ASP A 12 9.67 12.88 -7.82
CA ASP A 12 10.58 14.03 -8.05
C ASP A 12 12.04 13.62 -8.31
N PHE A 13 12.41 12.39 -7.96
CA PHE A 13 13.77 11.87 -8.09
C PHE A 13 13.97 11.15 -9.41
N ASP A 14 13.01 10.30 -9.80
CA ASP A 14 13.05 9.47 -10.99
C ASP A 14 11.62 9.09 -11.40
N GLU A 15 11.06 9.88 -12.31
CA GLU A 15 9.66 9.75 -12.74
C GLU A 15 9.38 8.48 -13.55
N GLU A 16 10.39 7.93 -14.23
CA GLU A 16 10.24 6.74 -15.10
C GLU A 16 10.45 5.42 -14.34
N CYS A 17 10.84 5.47 -13.07
CA CYS A 17 11.06 4.25 -12.31
C CYS A 17 9.74 3.56 -11.95
N ASN A 18 9.75 2.22 -11.92
CA ASN A 18 8.55 1.42 -11.61
C ASN A 18 7.85 1.87 -10.32
N GLN A 19 8.61 2.27 -9.29
CA GLN A 19 8.05 2.71 -8.02
C GLN A 19 7.30 4.05 -8.13
N ALA A 20 7.68 4.95 -9.04
CA ALA A 20 6.95 6.18 -9.31
C ALA A 20 5.58 5.86 -9.93
N HIS A 21 5.54 4.93 -10.89
CA HIS A 21 4.28 4.47 -11.50
C HIS A 21 3.33 3.82 -10.47
N GLU A 22 3.85 3.03 -9.53
CA GLU A 22 3.03 2.46 -8.45
C GLU A 22 2.38 3.54 -7.57
N TYR A 23 3.10 4.64 -7.29
CA TYR A 23 2.54 5.78 -6.56
C TYR A 23 1.49 6.55 -7.37
N GLU A 24 1.69 6.69 -8.69
CA GLU A 24 0.69 7.28 -9.57
C GLU A 24 -0.59 6.44 -9.60
N GLU A 25 -0.46 5.11 -9.75
CA GLU A 25 -1.61 4.21 -9.74
C GLU A 25 -2.33 4.21 -8.39
N LEU A 26 -1.59 4.20 -7.28
CA LEU A 26 -2.16 4.34 -5.94
C LEU A 26 -2.90 5.67 -5.80
N GLY A 27 -2.30 6.77 -6.26
CA GLY A 27 -2.91 8.10 -6.25
C GLY A 27 -4.23 8.13 -7.01
N ARG A 28 -4.26 7.56 -8.23
CA ARG A 28 -5.49 7.42 -9.02
C ARG A 28 -6.56 6.61 -8.28
N LYS A 29 -6.20 5.44 -7.72
CA LYS A 29 -7.14 4.59 -6.96
C LYS A 29 -7.75 5.31 -5.77
N ILE A 30 -6.99 6.18 -5.09
CA ILE A 30 -7.49 6.97 -3.96
C ILE A 30 -8.49 8.04 -4.44
N ILE A 31 -8.15 8.77 -5.51
CA ILE A 31 -9.02 9.83 -6.07
C ILE A 31 -10.33 9.24 -6.61
N GLU A 32 -10.25 8.09 -7.27
CA GLU A 32 -11.40 7.39 -7.85
C GLU A 32 -12.13 6.48 -6.86
N ASN A 33 -11.73 6.42 -5.58
CA ASN A 33 -12.37 5.55 -4.61
C ASN A 33 -13.77 6.06 -4.25
N GLU A 34 -14.79 5.26 -4.54
CA GLU A 34 -16.18 5.52 -4.12
C GLU A 34 -16.62 4.64 -2.94
N ASN A 35 -15.77 3.70 -2.50
CA ASN A 35 -16.10 2.76 -1.43
C ASN A 35 -15.79 3.34 -0.05
N PHE A 36 -16.77 4.04 0.55
CA PHE A 36 -16.67 4.60 1.90
C PHE A 36 -17.66 3.89 2.82
N ILE A 37 -17.14 3.05 3.71
CA ILE A 37 -17.94 2.23 4.64
C ILE A 37 -17.54 2.47 6.09
N ILE A 38 -18.44 2.11 7.00
CA ILE A 38 -18.08 1.91 8.41
C ILE A 38 -17.46 0.50 8.50
N PRO A 39 -16.21 0.36 8.95
CA PRO A 39 -15.58 -0.95 9.05
C PRO A 39 -16.26 -1.81 10.12
N ASP A 40 -16.35 -3.11 9.85
CA ASP A 40 -16.76 -4.11 10.84
C ASP A 40 -15.51 -4.67 11.53
N PRO A 41 -15.34 -4.48 12.86
CA PRO A 41 -14.17 -4.99 13.57
C PRO A 41 -14.12 -6.52 13.53
N MET A 42 -12.99 -7.03 13.08
CA MET A 42 -12.70 -8.46 13.09
C MET A 42 -12.38 -8.95 14.51
N THR A 43 -12.74 -10.19 14.82
CA THR A 43 -12.36 -10.88 16.07
C THR A 43 -10.89 -11.29 16.07
N MET A 44 -10.35 -11.62 17.25
CA MET A 44 -8.97 -12.12 17.36
C MET A 44 -8.79 -13.47 16.66
N GLU A 45 -9.80 -14.34 16.72
CA GLU A 45 -9.77 -15.66 16.08
C GLU A 45 -9.68 -15.54 14.54
N GLU A 46 -10.51 -14.69 13.94
CA GLU A 46 -10.45 -14.40 12.50
C GLU A 46 -9.09 -13.79 12.07
N LEU A 47 -8.49 -12.96 12.93
CA LEU A 47 -7.16 -12.41 12.67
C LEU A 47 -6.08 -13.51 12.68
N GLU A 48 -6.11 -14.40 13.68
CA GLU A 48 -5.19 -15.54 13.78
C GLU A 48 -5.31 -16.47 12.58
N GLU A 49 -6.53 -16.76 12.13
CA GLU A 49 -6.80 -17.55 10.91
C GLU A 49 -6.19 -16.90 9.66
N LEU A 50 -6.29 -15.58 9.51
CA LEU A 50 -5.68 -14.86 8.38
C LEU A 50 -4.16 -14.92 8.41
N VAL A 51 -3.55 -14.82 9.59
CA VAL A 51 -2.08 -14.95 9.76
C VAL A 51 -1.62 -16.35 9.42
N VAL A 52 -2.32 -17.41 9.84
CA VAL A 52 -1.97 -18.79 9.45
C VAL A 52 -2.12 -18.99 7.94
N LYS A 53 -3.17 -18.41 7.34
CA LYS A 53 -3.50 -18.62 5.93
C LYS A 53 -2.57 -17.87 4.96
N TYR A 54 -2.18 -16.64 5.29
CA TYR A 54 -1.43 -15.74 4.40
C TYR A 54 -0.07 -15.33 4.96
N GLY A 55 0.18 -15.56 6.25
CA GLY A 55 1.49 -15.37 6.82
C GLY A 55 2.48 -16.31 6.16
N VAL A 56 3.67 -15.78 5.86
CA VAL A 56 4.79 -16.59 5.40
C VAL A 56 5.21 -17.44 6.59
N MET A 57 4.65 -18.65 6.68
CA MET A 57 5.20 -19.71 7.53
C MET A 57 6.51 -20.16 6.87
N ASP A 58 7.62 -19.56 7.27
CA ASP A 58 8.90 -20.28 7.26
C ASP A 58 8.96 -21.24 8.45
#